data_AF-A0A354UQW6-F1
#
_entry.id   AF-A0A354UQW6-F1
#
_cell.length_a   1.000
_cell.length_b   1.000
_cell.length_c   1.000
_cell.angle_alpha   90.00
_cell.angle_beta   90.00
_cell.angle_gamma   90.00
#
_symmetry.space_group_name_H-M   'P 1'
#
loop_
_entity.id
_entity.type
_entity.pdbx_description
1 polymer ?
#
loop_
_entity_poly.entity_id
_entity_poly.type
_entity_poly.pdbx_seq_one_letter_code
_entity_poly.pdbx_strand_id
1 'polypeptide(L)' 'FEYYSEDGLLSGVMASNVVKGARSKGVYTYLKHFALNEQETKRDDTGLLTWANEQAMRENYFLPFEMSVKEGGTT' A
#
# COMPACT_ATOMS: atom_id res chain seq x y z
N PHE A 1 -3.62 13.61 -1.66
CA PHE A 1 -4.14 13.19 -0.34
C PHE A 1 -4.95 11.93 -0.61
N GLU A 2 -4.58 10.78 -0.04
CA GLU A 2 -5.26 9.48 -0.25
C GLU A 2 -4.55 8.32 0.47
N TYR A 3 -3.32 8.52 0.93
CA TYR A 3 -2.57 7.55 1.74
C TYR A 3 -2.90 7.67 3.24
N TYR A 4 -2.55 6.64 4.01
CA TYR A 4 -2.90 6.55 5.43
C TYR A 4 -1.86 7.16 6.37
N SER A 5 -0.60 6.71 6.30
CA SER A 5 0.45 7.14 7.24
C SER A 5 1.85 6.89 6.67
N GLU A 6 2.84 7.59 7.24
CA GLU A 6 4.27 7.28 7.06
C GLU A 6 4.69 5.98 7.77
N ASP A 7 3.93 5.53 8.77
CA ASP A 7 4.17 4.28 9.47
C ASP A 7 3.56 3.09 8.71
N GLY A 8 4.40 2.11 8.36
CA GLY A 8 4.00 0.94 7.59
C GLY A 8 2.96 0.07 8.30
N LEU A 9 3.05 -0.06 9.62
CA LEU A 9 2.11 -0.85 10.42
C LEU A 9 0.73 -0.20 10.46
N LEU A 10 0.65 1.09 10.77
CA LEU A 10 -0.60 1.84 10.80
C LEU A 10 -1.28 1.83 9.43
N SER A 11 -0.52 2.06 8.36
CA SER A 11 -1.01 1.95 6.99
C SER A 11 -1.56 0.56 6.69
N GLY A 12 -0.88 -0.50 7.11
CA GLY A 12 -1.33 -1.88 6.93
C GLY A 12 -2.59 -2.24 7.72
N VAL A 13 -2.70 -1.80 8.98
CA VAL A 13 -3.91 -1.98 9.81
C VAL A 13 -5.12 -1.27 9.17
N MET A 14 -4.93 -0.03 8.74
CA MET A 14 -6.00 0.76 8.11
C MET A 14 -6.45 0.13 6.79
N ALA A 15 -5.50 -0.17 5.89
CA ALA A 15 -5.78 -0.78 4.60
C ALA A 15 -6.48 -2.14 4.73
N SER A 16 -5.99 -3.02 5.61
CA SER A 16 -6.57 -4.35 5.83
C SER A 16 -8.03 -4.27 6.32
N ASN A 17 -8.35 -3.32 7.20
CA ASN A 17 -9.72 -3.14 7.68
C ASN A 17 -10.65 -2.57 6.60
N VAL A 18 -10.15 -1.68 5.73
CA VAL A 18 -10.90 -1.20 4.57
C VAL A 18 -11.23 -2.34 3.62
N VAL A 19 -10.24 -3.18 3.29
CA VAL A 19 -10.43 -4.38 2.45
C VAL A 19 -11.47 -5.31 3.06
N LYS A 20 -11.34 -5.65 4.35
CA LYS A 20 -12.33 -6.49 5.06
C LYS A 20 -13.73 -5.89 5.02
N GLY A 21 -13.84 -4.59 5.24
CA GLY A 21 -15.10 -3.85 5.20
C GLY A 21 -15.78 -3.95 3.83
N ALA A 22 -15.06 -3.65 2.75
CA ALA A 22 -15.57 -3.74 1.39
C ALA A 22 -15.95 -5.19 1.03
N ARG A 23 -15.09 -6.15 1.35
CA ARG A 23 -15.33 -7.58 1.12
C ARG A 23 -16.57 -8.09 1.85
N SER A 24 -16.82 -7.63 3.08
CA SER A 24 -18.04 -7.96 3.84
C SER A 24 -19.34 -7.51 3.16
N LYS A 25 -19.24 -6.58 2.19
CA LYS A 25 -20.35 -6.08 1.38
C LYS A 25 -20.35 -6.65 -0.04
N GLY A 26 -19.51 -7.64 -0.33
CA GLY A 26 -19.38 -8.25 -1.66
C GLY A 26 -18.66 -7.35 -2.67
N VAL A 27 -17.88 -6.37 -2.22
CA VAL A 27 -17.13 -5.44 -3.08
C VAL A 27 -15.65 -5.80 -3.09
N TYR A 28 -15.05 -5.80 -4.28
CA TYR A 28 -13.60 -5.97 -4.45
C TYR A 28 -12.87 -4.64 -4.32
N THR A 29 -11.69 -4.69 -3.72
CA THR A 29 -10.79 -3.53 -3.59
C THR A 29 -9.55 -3.73 -4.45
N TYR A 30 -9.04 -2.64 -5.00
CA TYR A 30 -7.76 -2.59 -5.69
C TYR A 30 -6.76 -1.81 -4.83
N LEU A 31 -5.72 -2.50 -4.35
CA LEU A 31 -4.63 -1.84 -3.64
C LEU A 31 -3.82 -0.98 -4.61
N LYS A 32 -3.47 0.22 -4.14
CA LYS A 32 -2.66 1.17 -4.91
C LYS A 32 -1.78 2.02 -3.98
N HIS A 33 -0.67 2.55 -4.46
CA HIS A 33 0.02 2.18 -5.71
C HIS A 33 1.16 1.22 -5.34
N PHE A 34 1.06 -0.05 -5.72
CA PHE A 34 2.12 -1.02 -5.44
C PHE A 34 3.28 -0.82 -6.44
N ALA A 35 4.47 -0.37 -6.05
CA ALA A 35 4.92 0.16 -4.76
C ALA A 35 5.81 1.40 -5.01
N LEU A 36 6.28 2.07 -3.93
CA LEU A 36 7.21 3.21 -3.97
C LEU A 36 6.72 4.46 -4.75
N ASN A 37 5.40 4.66 -4.85
CA ASN A 37 4.82 5.83 -5.50
C ASN A 37 4.60 7.01 -4.50
N GLU A 38 5.70 7.53 -3.98
CA GLU A 38 5.69 8.58 -2.94
C GLU A 38 5.89 10.00 -3.49
N GLN A 39 6.11 10.15 -4.80
CA GLN A 39 6.37 11.43 -5.45
C GLN A 39 5.47 11.59 -6.67
N GLU A 40 4.72 12.70 -6.72
CA GLU A 40 3.86 12.99 -7.89
C GLU A 40 4.64 13.60 -9.06
N THR A 41 5.67 14.40 -8.77
CA THR A 41 6.48 15.06 -9.79
C THR A 41 7.09 14.04 -10.76
N LYS A 42 6.69 14.13 -12.04
CA LYS A 42 7.18 13.31 -13.17
C LYS A 42 6.91 11.80 -13.08
N ARG A 43 6.02 11.35 -12.19
CA ARG A 43 5.69 9.91 -12.07
C ARG A 43 5.21 9.27 -13.38
N ASP A 44 4.55 10.06 -14.24
CA ASP A 44 3.96 9.62 -15.52
C ASP A 44 4.79 10.06 -16.75
N ASP A 45 5.87 10.82 -16.56
CA ASP A 45 6.74 11.33 -17.64
C ASP A 45 8.04 10.51 -17.72
N THR A 46 8.93 10.71 -16.75
CA THR A 46 10.20 9.97 -16.66
C THR A 46 10.10 8.72 -15.80
N GLY A 47 8.95 8.48 -15.17
CA GLY A 47 8.80 7.48 -14.13
C GLY A 47 9.43 7.89 -12.81
N LEU A 48 9.37 6.98 -11.83
CA LEU A 48 9.99 7.15 -10.52
C LEU A 48 11.33 6.42 -10.45
N LEU A 49 12.35 7.14 -10.00
CA LEU A 49 13.69 6.62 -9.75
C LEU A 49 13.95 6.58 -8.24
N THR A 50 13.31 5.63 -7.57
CA THR A 50 13.38 5.50 -6.11
C THR A 50 14.44 4.47 -5.72
N TRP A 51 15.47 4.91 -5.00
CA TRP A 51 16.49 4.03 -4.43
C TRP A 51 16.05 3.54 -3.05
N ALA A 52 15.96 2.23 -2.87
CA ALA A 52 15.61 1.62 -1.60
C ALA A 52 16.43 0.35 -1.36
N ASN A 53 16.79 0.09 -0.10
CA ASN A 53 17.38 -1.17 0.31
C ASN A 53 16.29 -2.18 0.67
N GLU A 54 16.65 -3.47 0.73
CA GLU A 54 15.69 -4.54 1.02
C GLU A 54 14.96 -4.34 2.36
N GLN A 55 15.68 -3.86 3.38
CA GLN A 55 15.10 -3.63 4.70
C GLN A 55 13.97 -2.59 4.63
N ALA A 56 14.22 -1.42 4.05
CA ALA A 56 13.21 -0.38 3.90
C ALA A 56 12.02 -0.86 3.04
N MET A 57 12.29 -1.62 1.99
CA MET A 57 11.24 -2.22 1.17
C MET A 57 10.33 -3.13 1.99
N ARG A 58 10.89 -4.05 2.78
CA ARG A 58 10.11 -5.03 3.54
C ARG A 58 9.41 -4.42 4.74
N GLU A 59 10.12 -3.61 5.51
CA GLU A 59 9.64 -3.12 6.81
C GLU A 59 8.69 -1.93 6.66
N ASN A 60 8.82 -1.12 5.60
CA ASN A 60 8.00 0.07 5.41
C ASN A 60 7.07 -0.03 4.20
N TYR A 61 7.62 -0.21 3.00
CA TYR A 61 6.84 -0.04 1.76
C TYR A 61 5.97 -1.23 1.38
N PHE A 62 6.42 -2.45 1.67
CA PHE A 62 5.68 -3.68 1.38
C PHE A 62 4.78 -4.12 2.52
N LEU A 63 5.11 -3.77 3.76
CA LEU A 63 4.35 -4.17 4.94
C LEU A 63 2.83 -3.88 4.82
N PRO A 64 2.39 -2.68 4.38
CA PRO A 64 0.95 -2.40 4.22
C PRO A 64 0.26 -3.32 3.21
N PHE A 65 0.92 -3.61 2.09
CA PHE A 65 0.38 -4.48 1.04
C PHE A 65 0.37 -5.94 1.49
N GLU A 66 1.45 -6.39 2.15
CA GLU A 66 1.54 -7.73 2.73
C GLU A 66 0.41 -7.96 3.74
N MET A 67 0.18 -7.01 4.66
CA MET A 67 -0.92 -7.09 5.61
C MET A 67 -2.28 -7.08 4.90
N SER A 68 -2.47 -6.23 3.90
CA SER A 68 -3.74 -6.17 3.16
C SER A 68 -4.06 -7.47 2.41
N VAL A 69 -3.02 -8.20 1.97
CA VAL A 69 -3.17 -9.56 1.40
C VAL A 69 -3.44 -10.58 2.50
N LYS A 70 -2.55 -10.70 3.48
CA LYS A 70 -2.58 -11.78 4.47
C LYS A 70 -3.73 -11.64 5.47
N GLU A 71 -3.99 -10.42 5.91
CA GLU A 71 -5.03 -10.11 6.90
C GLU A 71 -6.29 -9.59 6.23
N GLY A 72 -6.16 -8.68 5.27
CA GLY A 72 -7.30 -8.05 4.59
C GLY A 72 -8.07 -8.98 3.66
N GLY A 73 -7.41 -9.97 3.06
CA GLY A 73 -8.01 -10.87 2.07
C GLY A 73 -8.25 -10.20 0.72
N THR A 74 -7.43 -9.20 0.38
CA THR A 74 -7.34 -8.66 -0.97
C THR A 74 -6.73 -9.71 -1.90
N THR A 75 -7.04 -9.65 -3.19
CA THR A 75 -6.43 -10.46 -4.24
C THR A 75 -5.69 -9.58 -5.23
#